data_AF-A0A329RYG4-F1
#
_entry.id   AF-A0A329RYG4-F1
#
_cell.length_a   1.000
_cell.length_b   1.000
_cell.length_c   1.000
_cell.angle_alpha   90.00
_cell.angle_beta   90.00
_cell.angle_gamma   90.00
#
_symmetry.space_group_name_H-M   'P 1'
#
loop_
_entity.id
_entity.type
_entity.pdbx_description
1 polymer ?
#
loop_
_entity_poly.entity_id
_entity_poly.type
_entity_poly.pdbx_seq_one_letter_code
_entity_poly.pdbx_strand_id
1 'polypeptide(L)'
;MQDEVAQRTVLRSRRNSDLDDDPEVYGNEPGSNYENRKWSMEETVEVDDDNESQWISSPHTLTAGFLLMLWIVYAAFHEPVTPLENPDEQFAADVKRGVKYACVFFLTYCSLQLPDGHFVRPHPIVWRLLTGLFILYEMLLILLLFLKTNDARQFMKLLDPSLGVELPETSYAADCRVYTPENPDSHFANIKATLFDRFVIMHFFGWIVGSIMVRSKMISWILSVMFELYEITFSHWLANFNECWWDHLFFDIFTCNAAGIYLGMKICRYFEMRRFNWVGIRKIPNLTGKAKRALAQFTPAYWMAYDWKIFRSAERFWRVMSMVTILSIMMLNSFFLKTVLWVPASSNINIYRLGVWYSAGSYAVAEYYIFCSFTMNYEGKKMPVQKLGPRAWLGIAVVVTEVLVIIKHGQGMFTAPFPLYVKLIWAAIFAVLVFGSTIYFKCINKPLDEDKKTQ
;
A
#
# COMPACT_ATOMS: atom_id res chain seq x y z
N MET A 1 -32.38 -9.56 -34.48
CA MET A 1 -31.84 -10.08 -33.22
C MET A 1 -30.51 -9.36 -33.03
N GLN A 2 -30.52 -8.22 -32.35
CA GLN A 2 -29.36 -7.35 -32.17
C GLN A 2 -28.75 -7.67 -30.81
N ASP A 3 -27.45 -7.98 -30.81
CA ASP A 3 -26.65 -8.21 -29.61
C ASP A 3 -26.40 -6.87 -28.91
N GLU A 4 -26.98 -6.70 -27.72
CA GLU A 4 -26.66 -5.62 -26.79
C GLU A 4 -25.25 -5.87 -26.21
N VAL A 5 -24.29 -5.07 -26.67
CA VAL A 5 -22.98 -4.95 -26.04
C VAL A 5 -23.16 -4.22 -24.71
N ALA A 6 -23.10 -4.97 -23.61
CA ALA A 6 -23.13 -4.42 -22.25
C ALA A 6 -21.90 -3.50 -22.03
N GLN A 7 -22.10 -2.19 -22.19
CA GLN A 7 -21.09 -1.18 -21.90
C GLN A 7 -20.78 -1.13 -20.40
N ARG A 8 -19.48 -1.26 -20.06
CA ARG A 8 -18.96 -1.24 -18.70
C ARG A 8 -19.01 0.19 -18.14
N THR A 9 -20.04 0.52 -17.37
CA THR A 9 -20.16 1.84 -16.72
C THR A 9 -19.19 1.95 -15.54
N VAL A 10 -18.12 2.74 -15.68
CA VAL A 10 -17.20 3.07 -14.57
C VAL A 10 -17.82 4.21 -13.75
N LEU A 11 -18.30 3.90 -12.55
CA LEU A 11 -18.92 4.87 -11.64
C LEU A 11 -17.89 5.93 -11.17
N ARG A 12 -18.19 7.21 -11.46
CA ARG A 12 -17.44 8.39 -10.99
C ARG A 12 -18.29 9.20 -10.00
N SER A 13 -17.64 9.75 -8.98
CA SER A 13 -18.27 10.56 -7.92
C SER A 13 -18.67 11.96 -8.43
N ARG A 14 -19.97 12.28 -8.42
CA ARG A 14 -20.50 13.64 -8.70
C ARG A 14 -20.60 14.42 -7.39
N ARG A 15 -20.05 15.65 -7.35
CA ARG A 15 -20.25 16.60 -6.25
C ARG A 15 -21.23 17.68 -6.73
N ASN A 16 -22.43 17.67 -6.14
CA ASN A 16 -23.52 18.65 -6.18
C ASN A 16 -23.92 19.28 -7.54
N SER A 17 -25.16 19.06 -7.97
CA SER A 17 -25.84 19.91 -8.95
C SER A 17 -27.30 20.07 -8.54
N ASP A 18 -27.57 21.20 -7.89
CA ASP A 18 -28.83 21.91 -8.06
C ASP A 18 -28.54 23.08 -9.02
N LEU A 19 -29.58 23.55 -9.70
CA LEU A 19 -29.69 24.63 -10.69
C LEU A 19 -29.92 24.12 -12.13
N ASP A 20 -31.20 24.22 -12.51
CA ASP A 20 -31.71 24.52 -13.84
C ASP A 20 -30.89 25.63 -14.53
N ASP A 21 -30.72 25.56 -15.85
CA ASP A 21 -30.89 26.70 -16.77
C ASP A 21 -30.65 26.27 -18.24
N ASP A 22 -31.43 26.91 -19.12
CA ASP A 22 -31.64 26.74 -20.56
C ASP A 22 -30.40 26.71 -21.47
N PRO A 23 -30.52 26.18 -22.71
CA PRO A 23 -29.43 26.12 -23.67
C PRO A 23 -29.55 27.20 -24.76
N GLU A 24 -29.04 28.41 -24.55
CA GLU A 24 -28.73 29.32 -25.67
C GLU A 24 -27.45 30.11 -25.45
N VAL A 25 -26.80 30.44 -26.57
CA VAL A 25 -25.69 31.40 -26.78
C VAL A 25 -24.26 30.84 -26.69
N TYR A 26 -23.81 30.28 -27.81
CA TYR A 26 -22.41 30.35 -28.22
C TYR A 26 -22.06 31.79 -28.61
N GLY A 27 -21.12 32.41 -27.90
CA GLY A 27 -20.52 33.70 -28.25
C GLY A 27 -19.00 33.64 -28.14
N ASN A 28 -18.31 34.05 -29.21
CA ASN A 28 -16.86 34.11 -29.35
C ASN A 28 -16.26 35.25 -28.51
N GLU A 29 -15.27 34.97 -27.65
CA GLU A 29 -14.12 35.85 -27.34
C GLU A 29 -13.08 35.13 -26.45
N PRO A 30 -11.75 35.33 -26.64
CA PRO A 30 -10.70 34.64 -25.88
C PRO A 30 -10.34 35.42 -24.61
N GLY A 31 -11.20 35.32 -23.59
CA GLY A 31 -10.94 35.84 -22.24
C GLY A 31 -10.45 34.75 -21.28
N SER A 32 -9.27 34.95 -20.70
CA SER A 32 -8.71 34.15 -19.61
C SER A 32 -9.68 34.05 -18.41
N ASN A 33 -10.41 32.95 -18.28
CA ASN A 33 -11.15 32.59 -17.08
C ASN A 33 -10.94 31.09 -16.77
N TYR A 34 -9.90 30.79 -15.98
CA TYR A 34 -9.52 29.43 -15.59
C TYR A 34 -10.34 28.86 -14.41
N GLU A 35 -11.18 29.67 -13.75
CA GLU A 35 -11.85 29.26 -12.50
C GLU A 35 -13.21 28.56 -12.69
N ASN A 36 -13.84 28.62 -13.87
CA ASN A 36 -15.24 28.19 -14.02
C ASN A 36 -15.51 27.03 -14.98
N ARG A 37 -14.53 26.16 -15.27
CA ARG A 37 -14.82 24.96 -16.07
C ARG A 37 -15.42 23.84 -15.21
N LYS A 38 -16.75 23.84 -15.08
CA LYS A 38 -17.56 22.68 -14.64
C LYS A 38 -17.16 21.49 -15.52
N TRP A 39 -16.56 20.47 -14.92
CA TRP A 39 -16.28 19.20 -15.57
C TRP A 39 -17.62 18.53 -15.86
N SER A 40 -18.07 18.50 -17.13
CA SER A 40 -19.18 17.63 -17.52
C SER A 40 -18.71 16.18 -17.37
N MET A 41 -19.51 15.38 -16.66
CA MET A 41 -19.10 14.03 -16.25
C MET A 41 -19.52 12.94 -17.25
N GLU A 42 -20.01 13.33 -18.43
CA GLU A 42 -20.47 12.44 -19.51
C GLU A 42 -19.53 12.36 -20.72
N GLU A 43 -18.28 12.85 -20.68
CA GLU A 43 -17.37 12.63 -21.81
C GLU A 43 -16.88 11.16 -21.82
N THR A 44 -17.71 10.27 -22.34
CA THR A 44 -17.31 8.95 -22.83
C THR A 44 -16.47 9.17 -24.07
N VAL A 45 -15.16 9.30 -23.88
CA VAL A 45 -14.21 9.24 -24.98
C VAL A 45 -14.25 7.80 -25.51
N GLU A 46 -14.90 7.59 -26.64
CA GLU A 46 -14.75 6.36 -27.42
C GLU A 46 -13.29 6.28 -27.86
N VAL A 47 -12.57 5.32 -27.25
CA VAL A 47 -11.18 5.07 -27.58
C VAL A 47 -11.16 4.11 -28.77
N ASP A 48 -11.03 4.69 -29.96
CA ASP A 48 -10.79 3.94 -31.19
C ASP A 48 -9.30 3.53 -31.24
N ASP A 49 -8.96 2.48 -30.50
CA ASP A 49 -7.62 1.84 -30.40
C ASP A 49 -7.58 0.49 -31.16
N ASP A 50 -8.35 0.39 -32.26
CA ASP A 50 -8.75 -0.84 -32.97
C ASP A 50 -7.64 -1.74 -33.56
N ASN A 51 -6.36 -1.53 -33.25
CA ASN A 51 -5.29 -2.43 -33.71
C ASN A 51 -4.05 -2.50 -32.79
N GLU A 52 -3.85 -1.46 -31.97
CA GLU A 52 -2.97 -1.37 -30.79
C GLU A 52 -2.99 -2.53 -29.81
N SER A 53 -4.19 -2.64 -29.25
CA SER A 53 -4.52 -3.39 -28.06
C SER A 53 -4.76 -4.84 -28.42
N GLN A 54 -5.39 -5.16 -29.55
CA GLN A 54 -5.90 -6.49 -29.88
C GLN A 54 -4.88 -7.65 -29.75
N TRP A 55 -3.58 -7.48 -30.00
CA TRP A 55 -2.60 -8.59 -29.83
C TRP A 55 -2.06 -8.71 -28.39
N ILE A 56 -1.80 -7.59 -27.70
CA ILE A 56 -1.30 -7.57 -26.31
C ILE A 56 -2.45 -7.80 -25.30
N SER A 57 -3.65 -7.36 -25.64
CA SER A 57 -4.87 -7.48 -24.84
C SER A 57 -5.73 -8.69 -25.23
N SER A 58 -5.39 -9.43 -26.29
CA SER A 58 -6.06 -10.70 -26.55
C SER A 58 -5.65 -11.73 -25.49
N PRO A 59 -6.61 -12.41 -24.86
CA PRO A 59 -6.31 -13.41 -23.85
C PRO A 59 -5.69 -14.64 -24.51
N HIS A 60 -4.36 -14.71 -24.57
CA HIS A 60 -3.59 -15.90 -24.94
C HIS A 60 -3.51 -16.91 -23.78
N THR A 61 -4.62 -17.13 -23.07
CA THR A 61 -4.66 -17.91 -21.83
C THR A 61 -4.33 -19.38 -22.09
N LEU A 62 -4.86 -19.96 -23.17
CA LEU A 62 -4.60 -21.33 -23.59
C LEU A 62 -3.13 -21.52 -23.99
N THR A 63 -2.58 -20.60 -24.79
CA THR A 63 -1.19 -20.64 -25.24
C THR A 63 -0.20 -20.48 -24.09
N ALA A 64 -0.42 -19.47 -23.24
CA ALA A 64 0.43 -19.25 -22.06
C ALA A 64 0.34 -20.42 -21.06
N GLY A 65 -0.86 -20.94 -20.80
CA GLY A 65 -1.06 -22.11 -19.94
C GLY A 65 -0.41 -23.37 -20.50
N PHE A 66 -0.55 -23.62 -21.81
CA PHE A 66 0.07 -24.77 -22.48
C PHE A 66 1.60 -24.72 -22.44
N LEU A 67 2.20 -23.57 -22.76
CA LEU A 67 3.66 -23.39 -22.69
C LEU A 67 4.17 -23.54 -21.26
N LEU A 68 3.44 -23.02 -20.27
CA LEU A 68 3.77 -23.20 -18.86
C LEU A 68 3.74 -24.68 -18.46
N MET A 69 2.70 -25.43 -18.87
CA MET A 69 2.59 -26.86 -18.59
C MET A 69 3.73 -27.65 -19.26
N LEU A 70 4.05 -27.35 -20.52
CA LEU A 70 5.19 -27.96 -21.20
C LEU A 70 6.51 -27.66 -20.49
N TRP A 71 6.70 -26.42 -20.04
CA TRP A 71 7.91 -26.03 -19.31
C TRP A 71 8.03 -26.73 -17.95
N ILE A 72 6.94 -26.86 -17.19
CA ILE A 72 6.94 -27.59 -15.91
C ILE A 72 7.24 -29.08 -16.13
N VAL A 73 6.61 -29.70 -17.14
CA VAL A 73 6.88 -31.10 -17.50
C VAL A 73 8.35 -31.27 -17.91
N TYR A 74 8.85 -30.41 -18.80
CA TYR A 74 10.25 -30.44 -19.21
C TYR A 74 11.18 -30.31 -18.00
N ALA A 75 10.94 -29.34 -17.12
CA ALA A 75 11.76 -29.14 -15.94
C ALA A 75 11.73 -30.34 -14.98
N ALA A 76 10.56 -30.96 -14.78
CA ALA A 76 10.42 -32.12 -13.91
C ALA A 76 11.23 -33.34 -14.38
N PHE A 77 11.37 -33.53 -15.69
CA PHE A 77 12.04 -34.71 -16.27
C PHE A 77 13.47 -34.45 -16.79
N HIS A 78 13.84 -33.20 -17.11
CA HIS A 78 15.10 -32.89 -17.78
C HIS A 78 15.98 -31.84 -17.08
N GLU A 79 15.49 -31.13 -16.07
CA GLU A 79 16.34 -30.19 -15.33
C GLU A 79 17.36 -30.97 -14.49
N PRO A 80 18.68 -30.75 -14.68
CA PRO A 80 19.70 -31.51 -13.97
C PRO A 80 19.63 -31.21 -12.47
N VAL A 81 19.53 -32.27 -11.67
CA VAL A 81 19.57 -32.19 -10.21
C VAL A 81 20.99 -32.46 -9.76
N THR A 82 21.62 -31.49 -9.11
CA THR A 82 22.91 -31.69 -8.44
C THR A 82 22.70 -32.67 -7.29
N PRO A 83 23.30 -33.86 -7.30
CA PRO A 83 23.21 -34.79 -6.19
C PRO A 83 23.96 -34.22 -4.99
N LEU A 84 23.29 -34.08 -3.86
CA LEU A 84 23.90 -33.72 -2.58
C LEU A 84 24.23 -35.00 -1.80
N GLU A 85 25.35 -35.00 -1.08
CA GLU A 85 25.80 -36.16 -0.29
C GLU A 85 24.84 -36.45 0.88
N ASN A 86 24.26 -35.40 1.46
CA ASN A 86 23.34 -35.50 2.59
C ASN A 86 21.89 -35.71 2.10
N PRO A 87 21.23 -36.83 2.45
CA PRO A 87 19.85 -37.12 2.05
C PRO A 87 18.83 -36.05 2.51
N ASP A 88 19.04 -35.45 3.68
CA ASP A 88 18.11 -34.44 4.21
C ASP A 88 18.23 -33.11 3.45
N GLU A 89 19.45 -32.74 3.05
CA GLU A 89 19.69 -31.57 2.21
C GLU A 89 19.17 -31.77 0.80
N GLN A 90 19.33 -32.99 0.26
CA GLN A 90 18.74 -33.38 -1.02
C GLN A 90 17.21 -33.23 -0.99
N PHE A 91 16.56 -33.77 0.04
CA PHE A 91 15.11 -33.64 0.22
C PHE A 91 14.67 -32.18 0.29
N ALA A 92 15.36 -31.35 1.09
CA ALA A 92 15.05 -29.93 1.19
C ALA A 92 15.21 -29.19 -0.15
N ALA A 93 16.24 -29.51 -0.93
CA ALA A 93 16.47 -28.95 -2.26
C ALA A 93 15.35 -29.34 -3.25
N ASP A 94 14.92 -30.61 -3.23
CA ASP A 94 13.84 -31.12 -4.07
C ASP A 94 12.49 -30.49 -3.71
N VAL A 95 12.19 -30.35 -2.42
CA VAL A 95 10.98 -29.63 -1.96
C VAL A 95 11.03 -28.16 -2.39
N LYS A 96 12.17 -27.47 -2.23
CA LYS A 96 12.34 -26.07 -2.67
C LYS A 96 12.11 -25.91 -4.18
N ARG A 97 12.59 -26.86 -4.97
CA ARG A 97 12.35 -26.90 -6.42
C ARG A 97 10.87 -27.11 -6.75
N GLY A 98 10.20 -28.07 -6.10
CA GLY A 98 8.77 -28.29 -6.27
C GLY A 98 7.92 -27.07 -5.91
N VAL A 99 8.21 -26.44 -4.77
CA VAL A 99 7.53 -25.21 -4.31
C VAL A 99 7.74 -24.06 -5.31
N LYS A 100 8.95 -23.88 -5.86
CA LYS A 100 9.22 -22.88 -6.91
C LYS A 100 8.26 -23.05 -8.09
N TYR A 101 8.15 -24.25 -8.65
CA TYR A 101 7.27 -24.50 -9.80
C TYR A 101 5.78 -24.36 -9.46
N ALA A 102 5.36 -24.78 -8.26
CA ALA A 102 4.00 -24.58 -7.77
C ALA A 102 3.65 -23.09 -7.64
N CYS A 103 4.56 -22.28 -7.09
CA CYS A 103 4.39 -20.83 -6.99
C CYS A 103 4.32 -20.17 -8.37
N VAL A 104 5.19 -20.56 -9.32
CA VAL A 104 5.13 -20.02 -10.69
C VAL A 104 3.79 -20.36 -11.35
N PHE A 105 3.34 -21.62 -11.24
CA PHE A 105 2.04 -22.03 -11.77
C PHE A 105 0.90 -21.19 -11.18
N PHE A 106 0.86 -21.05 -9.86
CA PHE A 106 -0.15 -20.27 -9.16
C PHE A 106 -0.14 -18.79 -9.61
N LEU A 107 1.03 -18.16 -9.68
CA LEU A 107 1.16 -16.76 -10.09
C LEU A 107 0.75 -16.53 -11.55
N THR A 108 1.09 -17.47 -12.44
CA THR A 108 0.62 -17.41 -13.83
C THR A 108 -0.90 -17.58 -13.90
N TYR A 109 -1.47 -18.52 -13.14
CA TYR A 109 -2.92 -18.69 -13.05
C TYR A 109 -3.59 -17.40 -12.57
N CYS A 110 -3.10 -16.79 -11.49
CA CYS A 110 -3.60 -15.52 -10.98
C CYS A 110 -3.52 -14.40 -12.02
N SER A 111 -2.39 -14.31 -12.72
CA SER A 111 -2.15 -13.31 -13.77
C SER A 111 -3.14 -13.42 -14.92
N LEU A 112 -3.52 -14.65 -15.30
CA LEU A 112 -4.42 -14.92 -16.42
C LEU A 112 -5.90 -14.83 -16.01
N GLN A 113 -6.27 -15.30 -14.82
CA GLN A 113 -7.67 -15.55 -14.45
C GLN A 113 -8.25 -14.55 -13.45
N LEU A 114 -7.44 -13.85 -12.65
CA LEU A 114 -7.99 -12.88 -11.71
C LEU A 114 -8.69 -11.73 -12.45
N PRO A 115 -9.80 -11.20 -11.92
CA PRO A 115 -10.50 -10.09 -12.54
C PRO A 115 -9.66 -8.80 -12.47
N ASP A 116 -9.78 -8.01 -13.53
CA ASP A 116 -9.28 -6.63 -13.53
C ASP A 116 -9.99 -5.80 -12.46
N GLY A 117 -9.28 -4.83 -11.90
CA GLY A 117 -9.92 -3.79 -11.11
C GLY A 117 -9.53 -2.41 -11.62
N HIS A 118 -9.52 -1.42 -10.73
CA HIS A 118 -9.34 -0.02 -11.06
C HIS A 118 -7.95 0.37 -11.58
N PHE A 119 -6.89 -0.39 -11.26
CA PHE A 119 -5.56 -0.10 -11.80
C PHE A 119 -5.38 -0.81 -13.15
N VAL A 120 -5.22 0.00 -14.21
CA VAL A 120 -5.18 -0.49 -15.61
C VAL A 120 -3.74 -0.55 -16.15
N ARG A 121 -2.93 0.47 -15.90
CA ARG A 121 -1.54 0.58 -16.40
C ARG A 121 -0.51 0.25 -15.32
N PRO A 122 0.69 -0.28 -15.66
CA PRO A 122 1.22 -0.46 -17.01
C PRO A 122 0.51 -1.54 -17.84
N HIS A 123 0.02 -2.60 -17.21
CA HIS A 123 -0.86 -3.59 -17.81
C HIS A 123 -1.71 -4.27 -16.71
N PRO A 124 -2.96 -4.70 -16.97
CA PRO A 124 -3.77 -5.34 -15.94
C PRO A 124 -3.16 -6.62 -15.36
N ILE A 125 -2.42 -7.38 -16.18
CA ILE A 125 -1.66 -8.56 -15.74
C ILE A 125 -0.72 -8.25 -14.57
N VAL A 126 -0.05 -7.09 -14.57
CA VAL A 126 0.88 -6.72 -13.48
C VAL A 126 0.13 -6.65 -12.15
N TRP A 127 -1.07 -6.04 -12.15
CA TRP A 127 -1.86 -5.91 -10.94
C TRP A 127 -2.49 -7.23 -10.48
N ARG A 128 -2.85 -8.10 -11.43
CA ARG A 128 -3.29 -9.47 -11.13
C ARG A 128 -2.16 -10.30 -10.54
N LEU A 129 -0.93 -10.19 -11.09
CA LEU A 129 0.27 -10.83 -10.56
C LEU A 129 0.58 -10.36 -9.14
N LEU A 130 0.57 -9.04 -8.90
CA LEU A 130 0.77 -8.47 -7.57
C LEU A 130 -0.30 -8.92 -6.57
N THR A 131 -1.55 -9.06 -7.02
CA THR A 131 -2.62 -9.65 -6.20
C THR A 131 -2.31 -11.11 -5.87
N GLY A 132 -1.85 -11.90 -6.85
CA GLY A 132 -1.42 -13.29 -6.66
C GLY A 132 -0.25 -13.42 -5.67
N LEU A 133 0.76 -12.55 -5.77
CA LEU A 133 1.87 -12.49 -4.82
C LEU A 133 1.39 -12.22 -3.39
N PHE A 134 0.38 -11.37 -3.24
CA PHE A 134 -0.19 -11.06 -1.94
C PHE A 134 -1.02 -12.22 -1.37
N ILE A 135 -1.71 -12.98 -2.22
CA ILE A 135 -2.38 -14.23 -1.81
C ILE A 135 -1.35 -15.30 -1.41
N LEU A 136 -0.25 -15.46 -2.16
CA LEU A 136 0.84 -16.37 -1.76
C LEU A 136 1.43 -15.98 -0.41
N TYR A 137 1.59 -14.68 -0.17
CA TYR A 137 2.04 -14.19 1.13
C TYR A 137 1.07 -14.56 2.24
N GLU A 138 -0.24 -14.39 2.03
CA GLU A 138 -1.27 -14.82 2.98
C GLU A 138 -1.21 -16.33 3.25
N MET A 139 -1.09 -17.15 2.20
CA MET A 139 -0.95 -18.60 2.34
C MET A 139 0.30 -18.99 3.14
N LEU A 140 1.42 -18.28 2.94
CA LEU A 140 2.64 -18.47 3.72
C LEU A 140 2.42 -18.12 5.20
N LEU A 141 1.75 -17.00 5.48
CA LEU A 141 1.43 -16.61 6.86
C LEU A 141 0.54 -17.64 7.55
N ILE A 142 -0.47 -18.16 6.85
CA ILE A 142 -1.32 -19.23 7.36
C ILE A 142 -0.48 -20.50 7.65
N LEU A 143 0.43 -20.88 6.75
CA LEU A 143 1.33 -22.01 6.99
C LEU A 143 2.19 -21.80 8.24
N LEU A 144 2.84 -20.63 8.37
CA LEU A 144 3.61 -20.27 9.56
C LEU A 144 2.76 -20.34 10.83
N LEU A 145 1.52 -19.85 10.76
CA LEU A 145 0.56 -19.88 11.87
C LEU A 145 0.23 -21.30 12.34
N PHE A 146 0.36 -22.34 11.52
CA PHE A 146 0.15 -23.73 11.93
C PHE A 146 1.43 -24.42 12.44
N LEU A 147 2.62 -23.94 12.07
CA LEU A 147 3.90 -24.49 12.55
C LEU A 147 4.13 -24.24 14.04
N LYS A 148 4.90 -25.10 14.71
CA LYS A 148 5.41 -24.78 16.06
C LYS A 148 6.43 -23.64 15.95
N THR A 149 6.65 -22.88 17.03
CA THR A 149 7.52 -21.70 16.99
C THR A 149 8.95 -22.00 16.54
N ASN A 150 9.55 -23.09 17.02
CA ASN A 150 10.88 -23.49 16.55
C ASN A 150 10.85 -23.87 15.06
N ASP A 151 9.86 -24.65 14.64
CA ASP A 151 9.71 -25.08 13.24
C ASP A 151 9.47 -23.87 12.31
N ALA A 152 8.70 -22.87 12.73
CA ALA A 152 8.45 -21.65 11.97
C ALA A 152 9.75 -20.83 11.78
N ARG A 153 10.59 -20.74 12.82
CA ARG A 153 11.90 -20.07 12.73
C ARG A 153 12.87 -20.85 11.85
N GLN A 154 12.89 -22.18 11.97
CA GLN A 154 13.71 -23.04 11.10
C GLN A 154 13.20 -23.03 9.65
N PHE A 155 11.89 -22.90 9.43
CA PHE A 155 11.29 -22.78 8.10
C PHE A 155 11.86 -21.57 7.34
N MET A 156 12.20 -20.48 8.03
CA MET A 156 12.82 -19.30 7.41
C MET A 156 14.13 -19.63 6.68
N LYS A 157 14.84 -20.71 7.04
CA LYS A 157 16.05 -21.19 6.34
C LYS A 157 15.80 -21.59 4.89
N LEU A 158 14.57 -21.99 4.55
CA LEU A 158 14.21 -22.32 3.16
C LEU A 158 14.25 -21.09 2.26
N LEU A 159 13.94 -19.91 2.82
CA LEU A 159 13.97 -18.63 2.12
C LEU A 159 15.41 -18.09 2.05
N ASP A 160 16.12 -18.10 3.18
CA ASP A 160 17.50 -17.67 3.30
C ASP A 160 18.25 -18.58 4.30
N PRO A 161 19.28 -19.33 3.85
CA PRO A 161 20.02 -20.28 4.71
C PRO A 161 20.66 -19.66 5.96
N SER A 162 20.89 -18.35 5.98
CA SER A 162 21.50 -17.64 7.12
C SER A 162 20.53 -17.40 8.29
N LEU A 163 19.24 -17.68 8.11
CA LEU A 163 18.19 -17.44 9.12
C LEU A 163 18.03 -18.60 10.12
N GLY A 164 17.08 -18.44 11.04
CA GLY A 164 16.77 -19.46 12.06
C GLY A 164 17.78 -19.50 13.21
N VAL A 165 18.54 -18.42 13.37
CA VAL A 165 19.44 -18.15 14.51
C VAL A 165 18.94 -16.90 15.20
N GLU A 166 18.95 -16.91 16.53
CA GLU A 166 18.57 -15.75 17.33
C GLU A 166 19.50 -14.56 17.05
N LEU A 167 18.92 -13.37 16.91
CA LEU A 167 19.63 -12.18 16.48
C LEU A 167 20.09 -11.35 17.68
N PRO A 168 21.31 -10.80 17.66
CA PRO A 168 21.67 -9.75 18.59
C PRO A 168 20.84 -8.50 18.25
N GLU A 169 19.94 -8.09 19.15
CA GLU A 169 19.19 -6.84 18.95
C GLU A 169 20.12 -5.63 19.17
N THR A 170 20.11 -4.71 18.21
CA THR A 170 20.89 -3.47 18.29
C THR A 170 20.02 -2.34 18.86
N SER A 171 20.49 -1.71 19.94
CA SER A 171 19.92 -0.48 20.48
C SER A 171 20.64 0.73 19.87
N TYR A 172 19.91 1.70 19.34
CA TYR A 172 20.47 2.92 18.75
C TYR A 172 20.68 4.03 19.78
N ALA A 173 19.97 3.99 20.91
CA ALA A 173 20.06 4.96 22.00
C ALA A 173 21.08 4.59 23.09
N ALA A 174 22.19 3.92 22.75
CA ALA A 174 23.23 3.59 23.72
C ALA A 174 23.91 4.85 24.30
N ASP A 175 24.10 5.88 23.47
CA ASP A 175 24.54 7.22 23.87
C ASP A 175 23.87 8.28 23.00
N CYS A 176 22.98 9.09 23.60
CA CYS A 176 22.23 10.13 22.89
C CYS A 176 22.83 11.53 22.97
N ARG A 177 24.09 11.65 23.41
CA ARG A 177 24.77 12.95 23.40
C ARG A 177 25.03 13.40 21.97
N VAL A 178 24.57 14.62 21.67
CA VAL A 178 24.77 15.31 20.38
C VAL A 178 26.25 15.60 20.17
N TYR A 179 26.97 15.93 21.25
CA TYR A 179 28.39 16.26 21.23
C TYR A 179 29.18 15.31 22.12
N THR A 180 30.09 14.55 21.52
CA THR A 180 30.95 13.54 22.15
C THR A 180 32.43 13.90 21.90
N PRO A 181 32.98 14.87 22.64
CA PRO A 181 34.34 15.37 22.42
C PRO A 181 35.41 14.28 22.56
N GLU A 182 35.14 13.26 23.35
CA GLU A 182 36.01 12.12 23.62
C GLU A 182 36.09 11.09 22.47
N ASN A 183 35.20 11.16 21.48
CA ASN A 183 35.19 10.19 20.39
C ASN A 183 36.29 10.52 19.36
N PRO A 184 37.18 9.57 19.04
CA PRO A 184 38.33 9.81 18.16
C PRO A 184 37.95 10.09 16.69
N ASP A 185 36.79 9.62 16.22
CA ASP A 185 36.39 9.74 14.82
C ASP A 185 35.64 11.05 14.53
N SER A 186 34.84 11.53 15.48
CA SER A 186 34.10 12.79 15.34
C SER A 186 33.55 13.26 16.68
N HIS A 187 33.64 14.56 16.94
CA HIS A 187 32.93 15.18 18.06
C HIS A 187 31.39 15.11 17.94
N PHE A 188 30.86 14.73 16.78
CA PHE A 188 29.42 14.50 16.53
C PHE A 188 29.17 13.06 16.06
N ALA A 189 29.89 12.09 16.62
CA ALA A 189 29.88 10.70 16.16
C ALA A 189 28.48 10.08 16.11
N ASN A 190 27.65 10.30 17.13
CA ASN A 190 26.29 9.75 17.20
C ASN A 190 25.39 10.31 16.09
N ILE A 191 25.47 11.62 15.82
CA ILE A 191 24.72 12.26 14.73
C ILE A 191 25.19 11.75 13.38
N LYS A 192 26.51 11.63 13.19
CA LYS A 192 27.10 11.13 11.95
C LYS A 192 26.67 9.68 11.69
N ALA A 193 26.71 8.83 12.71
CA ALA A 193 26.28 7.43 12.62
C ALA A 193 24.80 7.34 12.20
N THR A 194 23.95 8.16 12.80
CA THR A 194 22.51 8.21 12.52
C THR A 194 22.23 8.70 11.10
N LEU A 195 22.86 9.81 10.68
CA LEU A 195 22.68 10.38 9.33
C LEU A 195 23.05 9.42 8.18
N PHE A 196 24.06 8.59 8.39
CA PHE A 196 24.51 7.60 7.40
C PHE A 196 23.89 6.22 7.61
N ASP A 197 22.93 6.09 8.54
CA ASP A 197 22.17 4.87 8.69
C ASP A 197 21.21 4.69 7.50
N ARG A 198 21.11 3.45 7.04
CA ARG A 198 20.11 2.98 6.08
C ARG A 198 18.68 3.29 6.51
N PHE A 199 18.40 3.39 7.81
CA PHE A 199 17.04 3.69 8.29
C PHE A 199 16.57 5.10 7.87
N VAL A 200 17.46 6.10 7.80
CA VAL A 200 17.15 7.44 7.27
C VAL A 200 16.64 7.38 5.82
N ILE A 201 17.32 6.58 4.99
CA ILE A 201 16.93 6.37 3.58
C ILE A 201 15.58 5.65 3.52
N MET A 202 15.38 4.62 4.34
CA MET A 202 14.14 3.86 4.39
C MET A 202 12.96 4.70 4.89
N HIS A 203 13.15 5.59 5.87
CA HIS A 203 12.14 6.55 6.31
C HIS A 203 11.76 7.49 5.16
N PHE A 204 12.74 8.16 4.55
CA PHE A 204 12.46 9.09 3.45
C PHE A 204 11.69 8.44 2.29
N PHE A 205 12.17 7.31 1.76
CA PHE A 205 11.49 6.61 0.67
C PHE A 205 10.18 5.97 1.10
N GLY A 206 10.12 5.42 2.32
CA GLY A 206 8.90 4.85 2.90
C GLY A 206 7.77 5.87 2.95
N TRP A 207 8.06 7.11 3.35
CA TRP A 207 7.06 8.19 3.39
C TRP A 207 6.68 8.75 2.03
N ILE A 208 7.57 8.71 1.03
CA ILE A 208 7.20 9.00 -0.37
C ILE A 208 6.15 7.99 -0.83
N VAL A 209 6.45 6.70 -0.70
CA VAL A 209 5.59 5.62 -1.18
C VAL A 209 4.29 5.55 -0.38
N GLY A 210 4.34 5.68 0.95
CA GLY A 210 3.17 5.74 1.82
C GLY A 210 2.25 6.91 1.49
N SER A 211 2.81 8.08 1.16
CA SER A 211 2.01 9.23 0.73
C SER A 211 1.37 9.03 -0.64
N ILE A 212 2.05 8.36 -1.56
CA ILE A 212 1.49 7.96 -2.88
C ILE A 212 0.36 6.93 -2.73
N MET A 213 0.50 6.02 -1.76
CA MET A 213 -0.49 5.00 -1.41
C MET A 213 -1.78 5.63 -0.86
N VAL A 214 -1.66 6.51 0.15
CA VAL A 214 -2.82 7.10 0.87
C VAL A 214 -3.36 8.37 0.20
N ARG A 215 -2.55 9.04 -0.63
CA ARG A 215 -2.87 10.26 -1.40
C ARG A 215 -3.49 11.38 -0.56
N SER A 216 -3.07 11.50 0.69
CA SER A 216 -3.58 12.50 1.61
C SER A 216 -2.48 13.04 2.50
N LYS A 217 -2.22 14.34 2.40
CA LYS A 217 -1.24 15.01 3.26
C LYS A 217 -1.62 14.82 4.73
N MET A 218 -2.88 15.06 5.09
CA MET A 218 -3.34 15.00 6.48
C MET A 218 -3.18 13.60 7.07
N ILE A 219 -3.61 12.56 6.35
CA ILE A 219 -3.50 11.17 6.85
C ILE A 219 -2.02 10.74 6.93
N SER A 220 -1.20 11.13 5.96
CA SER A 220 0.23 10.80 5.98
C SER A 220 0.94 11.43 7.19
N TRP A 221 0.61 12.68 7.53
CA TRP A 221 1.13 13.32 8.75
C TRP A 221 0.64 12.64 10.04
N ILE A 222 -0.63 12.24 10.10
CA ILE A 222 -1.16 11.48 11.24
C ILE A 222 -0.40 10.16 11.40
N LEU A 223 -0.25 9.39 10.32
CA LEU A 223 0.49 8.14 10.33
C LEU A 223 1.96 8.35 10.72
N SER A 224 2.59 9.44 10.26
CA SER A 224 3.98 9.76 10.59
C SER A 224 4.18 10.03 12.07
N VAL A 225 3.38 10.92 12.65
CA VAL A 225 3.48 11.21 14.10
C VAL A 225 3.09 10.00 14.93
N MET A 226 2.11 9.21 14.48
CA MET A 226 1.74 7.97 15.17
C MET A 226 2.83 6.92 15.10
N PHE A 227 3.60 6.85 14.02
CA PHE A 227 4.69 5.89 13.89
C PHE A 227 5.78 6.13 14.93
N GLU A 228 6.25 7.37 15.09
CA GLU A 228 7.20 7.72 16.16
C GLU A 228 6.65 7.43 17.56
N LEU A 229 5.35 7.71 17.77
CA LEU A 229 4.71 7.37 19.04
C LEU A 229 4.70 5.86 19.27
N TYR A 230 4.56 5.04 18.23
CA TYR A 230 4.65 3.59 18.34
C TYR A 230 6.05 3.14 18.72
N GLU A 231 7.09 3.74 18.18
CA GLU A 231 8.46 3.41 18.56
C GLU A 231 8.71 3.71 20.04
N ILE A 232 8.31 4.90 20.51
CA ILE A 232 8.36 5.24 21.94
C ILE A 232 7.50 4.29 22.78
N THR A 233 6.35 3.86 22.26
CA THR A 233 5.41 2.96 22.95
C THR A 233 6.03 1.58 23.14
N PHE A 234 6.73 1.06 22.14
CA PHE A 234 7.21 -0.32 22.08
C PHE A 234 8.73 -0.47 22.25
N SER A 235 9.47 0.61 22.53
CA SER A 235 10.92 0.61 22.78
C SER A 235 11.36 -0.31 23.93
N HIS A 236 10.49 -0.53 24.92
CA HIS A 236 10.72 -1.46 26.02
C HIS A 236 10.58 -2.95 25.62
N TRP A 237 10.03 -3.24 24.44
CA TRP A 237 9.87 -4.59 23.89
C TRP A 237 10.81 -4.85 22.71
N LEU A 238 11.13 -3.83 21.92
CA LEU A 238 11.96 -3.93 20.73
C LEU A 238 13.13 -2.97 20.88
N ALA A 239 14.34 -3.50 21.04
CA ALA A 239 15.52 -2.63 21.20
C ALA A 239 15.80 -1.77 19.96
N ASN A 240 15.34 -2.21 18.78
CA ASN A 240 15.41 -1.42 17.55
C ASN A 240 14.65 -0.08 17.63
N PHE A 241 13.60 0.01 18.44
CA PHE A 241 12.81 1.25 18.60
C PHE A 241 13.37 2.17 19.69
N ASN A 242 14.47 1.77 20.33
CA ASN A 242 15.14 2.60 21.29
C ASN A 242 16.12 3.53 20.56
N GLU A 243 15.58 4.64 20.06
CA GLU A 243 16.29 5.70 19.34
C GLU A 243 16.39 6.97 20.19
N CYS A 244 17.21 7.92 19.77
CA CYS A 244 17.43 9.14 20.54
C CYS A 244 16.26 10.10 20.38
N TRP A 245 15.95 10.88 21.43
CA TRP A 245 14.83 11.83 21.40
C TRP A 245 14.92 12.86 20.26
N TRP A 246 16.15 13.24 19.88
CA TRP A 246 16.40 14.18 18.78
C TRP A 246 16.27 13.52 17.41
N ASP A 247 16.41 12.20 17.34
CA ASP A 247 16.25 11.41 16.10
C ASP A 247 14.77 11.43 15.69
N HIS A 248 13.91 10.90 16.58
CA HIS A 248 12.46 10.92 16.44
C HIS A 248 11.91 12.29 16.03
N LEU A 249 12.37 13.37 16.68
CA LEU A 249 11.83 14.70 16.43
C LEU A 249 12.41 15.35 15.17
N PHE A 250 13.74 15.48 15.09
CA PHE A 250 14.37 16.30 14.05
C PHE A 250 14.66 15.52 12.78
N PHE A 251 15.19 14.30 12.90
CA PHE A 251 15.57 13.52 11.73
C PHE A 251 14.36 12.78 11.16
N ASP A 252 13.54 12.13 11.98
CA ASP A 252 12.39 11.39 11.45
C ASP A 252 11.23 12.34 11.12
N ILE A 253 10.55 12.93 12.11
CA ILE A 253 9.37 13.77 11.85
C ILE A 253 9.68 14.95 10.93
N PHE A 254 10.63 15.80 11.32
CA PHE A 254 10.81 17.10 10.65
C PHE A 254 11.68 17.05 9.40
N THR A 255 12.49 16.01 9.21
CA THR A 255 13.37 15.89 8.03
C THR A 255 12.89 14.79 7.09
N CYS A 256 13.10 13.51 7.42
CA CYS A 256 12.87 12.38 6.52
C CYS A 256 11.39 12.22 6.18
N ASN A 257 10.54 12.19 7.21
CA ASN A 257 9.10 11.99 7.06
C ASN A 257 8.47 13.20 6.38
N ALA A 258 8.77 14.42 6.86
CA ALA A 258 8.28 15.65 6.25
C ALA A 258 8.67 15.79 4.77
N ALA A 259 9.94 15.55 4.43
CA ALA A 259 10.43 15.64 3.06
C ALA A 259 9.82 14.55 2.17
N GLY A 260 9.71 13.31 2.69
CA GLY A 260 9.08 12.19 1.99
C GLY A 260 7.60 12.45 1.71
N ILE A 261 6.86 12.94 2.71
CA ILE A 261 5.44 13.34 2.54
C ILE A 261 5.31 14.48 1.54
N TYR A 262 6.15 15.51 1.62
CA TYR A 262 6.12 16.62 0.67
C TYR A 262 6.34 16.14 -0.77
N LEU A 263 7.37 15.33 -1.00
CA LEU A 263 7.69 14.81 -2.33
C LEU A 263 6.62 13.85 -2.84
N GLY A 264 6.13 12.92 -2.01
CA GLY A 264 5.04 12.01 -2.36
C GLY A 264 3.76 12.76 -2.75
N MET A 265 3.39 13.81 -2.01
CA MET A 265 2.25 14.66 -2.35
C MET A 265 2.48 15.49 -3.62
N LYS A 266 3.71 15.94 -3.89
CA LYS A 266 4.07 16.60 -5.15
C LYS A 266 3.94 15.64 -6.34
N ILE A 267 4.37 14.39 -6.19
CA ILE A 267 4.19 13.34 -7.20
C ILE A 267 2.70 13.10 -7.47
N CYS A 268 1.87 12.99 -6.42
CA CYS A 268 0.42 12.86 -6.57
C CYS A 268 -0.16 14.02 -7.39
N ARG A 269 0.12 15.26 -7.01
CA ARG A 269 -0.36 16.46 -7.73
C ARG A 269 0.10 16.50 -9.19
N TYR A 270 1.34 16.09 -9.45
CA TYR A 270 1.87 16.03 -10.80
C TYR A 270 1.06 15.07 -11.69
N PHE A 271 0.65 13.91 -11.18
CA PHE A 271 -0.20 12.97 -11.91
C PHE A 271 -1.67 13.42 -11.98
N GLU A 272 -2.19 14.14 -10.98
CA GLU A 272 -3.54 14.73 -11.00
C GLU A 272 -3.70 15.79 -12.11
N MET A 273 -2.67 16.63 -12.32
CA MET A 273 -2.72 17.74 -13.28
C MET A 273 -2.46 17.33 -14.73
N ARG A 274 -2.02 16.09 -15.00
CA ARG A 274 -1.71 15.65 -16.37
C ARG A 274 -2.98 15.29 -17.13
N ARG A 275 -3.21 15.98 -18.25
CA ARG A 275 -4.11 15.50 -19.30
C ARG A 275 -3.42 14.33 -20.01
N PHE A 276 -3.91 13.12 -19.81
CA PHE A 276 -3.40 11.94 -20.51
C PHE A 276 -3.89 12.00 -21.96
N ASN A 277 -2.95 12.22 -22.89
CA ASN A 277 -3.27 12.20 -24.32
C ASN A 277 -3.29 10.74 -24.78
N TRP A 278 -4.40 10.28 -25.34
CA TRP A 278 -4.64 8.86 -25.64
C TRP A 278 -4.22 8.43 -27.05
N VAL A 279 -3.62 9.34 -27.84
CA VAL A 279 -3.16 9.04 -29.21
C VAL A 279 -2.28 7.78 -29.25
N GLY A 280 -2.64 6.83 -30.12
CA GLY A 280 -1.89 5.59 -30.35
C GLY A 280 -0.46 5.84 -30.87
N ILE A 281 0.49 4.94 -30.55
CA ILE A 281 1.93 5.11 -30.87
C ILE A 281 2.15 5.28 -32.38
N ARG A 282 1.34 4.63 -33.21
CA ARG A 282 1.41 4.71 -34.69
C ARG A 282 1.10 6.09 -35.25
N LYS A 283 0.22 6.87 -34.61
CA LYS A 283 -0.16 8.22 -35.06
C LYS A 283 0.92 9.27 -34.73
N ILE A 284 2.00 8.89 -34.04
CA ILE A 284 3.10 9.79 -33.68
C ILE A 284 4.18 9.71 -34.76
N PRO A 285 4.48 10.80 -35.50
CA PRO A 285 5.41 10.76 -36.62
C PRO A 285 6.87 10.61 -36.18
N ASN A 286 7.25 11.16 -35.02
CA ASN A 286 8.65 11.25 -34.59
C ASN A 286 9.06 10.10 -33.67
N LEU A 287 10.27 9.55 -33.86
CA LEU A 287 10.83 8.47 -33.04
C LEU A 287 10.90 8.85 -31.54
N THR A 288 11.32 10.07 -31.23
CA THR A 288 11.36 10.62 -29.86
C THR A 288 9.96 10.69 -29.24
N GLY A 289 8.94 10.99 -30.05
CA GLY A 289 7.55 10.98 -29.62
C GLY A 289 7.04 9.57 -29.32
N LYS A 290 7.40 8.59 -30.16
CA LYS A 290 7.09 7.16 -29.92
C LYS A 290 7.77 6.64 -28.65
N ALA A 291 9.05 6.95 -28.44
CA ALA A 291 9.78 6.59 -27.22
C ALA A 291 9.15 7.23 -25.97
N LYS A 292 8.82 8.53 -26.02
CA LYS A 292 8.12 9.22 -24.93
C LYS A 292 6.75 8.60 -24.64
N ARG A 293 6.02 8.18 -25.68
CA ARG A 293 4.72 7.52 -25.54
C ARG A 293 4.85 6.11 -24.94
N ALA A 294 5.86 5.34 -25.36
CA ALA A 294 6.16 4.03 -24.78
C ALA A 294 6.51 4.15 -23.28
N LEU A 295 7.36 5.11 -22.90
CA LEU A 295 7.66 5.39 -21.50
C LEU A 295 6.42 5.85 -20.71
N ALA A 296 5.50 6.60 -21.35
CA ALA A 296 4.24 7.01 -20.72
C ALA A 296 3.26 5.84 -20.48
N GLN A 297 3.45 4.66 -21.07
CA GLN A 297 2.64 3.48 -20.72
C GLN A 297 2.91 2.99 -19.30
N PHE A 298 4.09 3.26 -18.75
CA PHE A 298 4.42 2.97 -17.35
C PHE A 298 3.84 3.99 -16.37
N THR A 299 3.21 5.07 -16.88
CA THR A 299 2.44 5.99 -16.05
C THR A 299 0.98 5.51 -15.92
N PRO A 300 0.31 5.82 -14.80
CA PRO A 300 -1.10 5.50 -14.58
C PRO A 300 -2.00 5.96 -15.73
N ALA A 301 -3.03 5.17 -16.06
CA ALA A 301 -4.03 5.53 -17.07
C ALA A 301 -4.80 6.79 -16.66
N TYR A 302 -5.18 6.85 -15.39
CA TYR A 302 -5.75 8.02 -14.75
C TYR A 302 -5.23 8.07 -13.32
N TRP A 303 -5.25 9.25 -12.72
CA TRP A 303 -4.86 9.44 -11.33
C TRP A 303 -6.04 9.97 -10.54
N MET A 304 -6.60 9.12 -9.68
CA MET A 304 -7.70 9.51 -8.80
C MET A 304 -7.16 10.23 -7.57
N ALA A 305 -7.51 11.51 -7.42
CA ALA A 305 -7.29 12.25 -6.19
C ALA A 305 -8.19 11.71 -5.07
N TYR A 306 -7.64 11.45 -3.90
CA TYR A 306 -8.43 10.99 -2.74
C TYR A 306 -8.85 12.18 -1.88
N ASP A 307 -10.15 12.47 -1.91
CA ASP A 307 -10.76 13.47 -1.02
C ASP A 307 -11.50 12.74 0.11
N TRP A 308 -10.73 12.43 1.16
CA TRP A 308 -11.23 11.66 2.30
C TRP A 308 -12.33 12.37 3.09
N LYS A 309 -12.44 13.71 3.02
CA LYS A 309 -13.45 14.53 3.73
C LYS A 309 -13.70 14.07 5.18
N ILE A 310 -12.62 13.86 5.93
CA ILE A 310 -12.61 13.15 7.23
C ILE A 310 -13.68 13.68 8.18
N PHE A 311 -13.85 15.00 8.24
CA PHE A 311 -14.77 15.67 9.16
C PHE A 311 -16.19 15.91 8.61
N ARG A 312 -16.56 15.33 7.45
CA ARG A 312 -17.89 15.57 6.87
C ARG A 312 -19.01 14.89 7.66
N SER A 313 -18.78 13.68 8.16
CA SER A 313 -19.74 12.93 8.98
C SER A 313 -19.00 12.03 9.96
N ALA A 314 -19.65 11.71 11.08
CA ALA A 314 -19.08 10.82 12.10
C ALA A 314 -18.77 9.42 11.51
N GLU A 315 -19.64 8.90 10.66
CA GLU A 315 -19.42 7.61 9.99
C GLU A 315 -18.15 7.64 9.13
N ARG A 316 -17.97 8.70 8.32
CA ARG A 316 -16.79 8.85 7.47
C ARG A 316 -15.52 9.02 8.28
N PHE A 317 -15.59 9.78 9.37
CA PHE A 317 -14.49 9.92 10.32
C PHE A 317 -14.03 8.56 10.84
N TRP A 318 -14.95 7.74 11.37
CA TRP A 318 -14.61 6.43 11.92
C TRP A 318 -14.14 5.44 10.87
N ARG A 319 -14.68 5.48 9.64
CA ARG A 319 -14.13 4.70 8.51
C ARG A 319 -12.67 5.08 8.25
N VAL A 320 -12.36 6.38 8.13
CA VAL A 320 -10.97 6.82 7.93
C VAL A 320 -10.08 6.44 9.11
N MET A 321 -10.53 6.62 10.36
CA MET A 321 -9.77 6.20 11.53
C MET A 321 -9.51 4.69 11.54
N SER A 322 -10.47 3.86 11.12
CA SER A 322 -10.25 2.41 11.02
C SER A 322 -9.16 2.05 10.00
N MET A 323 -9.09 2.75 8.87
CA MET A 323 -7.99 2.59 7.90
C MET A 323 -6.66 3.03 8.50
N VAL A 324 -6.62 4.16 9.20
CA VAL A 324 -5.42 4.62 9.90
C VAL A 324 -4.93 3.55 10.87
N THR A 325 -5.83 2.98 11.68
CA THR A 325 -5.50 1.87 12.59
C THR A 325 -4.97 0.64 11.85
N ILE A 326 -5.63 0.20 10.76
CA ILE A 326 -5.18 -0.96 9.98
C ILE A 326 -3.78 -0.72 9.39
N LEU A 327 -3.52 0.45 8.82
CA LEU A 327 -2.21 0.82 8.29
C LEU A 327 -1.16 0.92 9.41
N SER A 328 -1.52 1.45 10.58
CA SER A 328 -0.64 1.46 11.76
C SER A 328 -0.24 0.06 12.20
N ILE A 329 -1.20 -0.87 12.30
CA ILE A 329 -0.93 -2.27 12.66
C ILE A 329 -0.03 -2.91 11.60
N MET A 330 -0.32 -2.72 10.32
CA MET A 330 0.52 -3.20 9.21
C MET A 330 1.97 -2.69 9.32
N MET A 331 2.18 -1.41 9.65
CA MET A 331 3.52 -0.84 9.86
C MET A 331 4.22 -1.52 11.04
N LEU A 332 3.55 -1.61 12.20
CA LEU A 332 4.06 -2.29 13.40
C LEU A 332 4.41 -3.76 13.16
N ASN A 333 3.56 -4.48 12.44
CA ASN A 333 3.80 -5.89 12.10
C ASN A 333 5.14 -6.09 11.38
N SER A 334 5.62 -5.09 10.63
CA SER A 334 6.93 -5.16 9.97
C SER A 334 8.10 -5.33 10.94
N PHE A 335 7.98 -4.79 12.15
CA PHE A 335 9.00 -4.85 13.19
C PHE A 335 8.82 -6.05 14.11
N PHE A 336 7.58 -6.33 14.50
CA PHE A 336 7.29 -7.48 15.36
C PHE A 336 7.52 -8.81 14.66
N LEU A 337 7.11 -8.94 13.39
CA LEU A 337 7.25 -10.19 12.64
C LEU A 337 8.72 -10.56 12.45
N LYS A 338 9.58 -9.57 12.15
CA LYS A 338 11.02 -9.81 12.03
C LYS A 338 11.64 -10.31 13.34
N THR A 339 11.24 -9.75 14.48
CA THR A 339 11.79 -10.12 15.79
C THR A 339 11.35 -11.52 16.19
N VAL A 340 10.05 -11.81 16.05
CA VAL A 340 9.45 -13.09 16.43
C VAL A 340 9.95 -14.27 15.57
N LEU A 341 10.21 -14.04 14.28
CA LEU A 341 10.70 -15.05 13.34
C LEU A 341 12.23 -15.05 13.16
N TRP A 342 12.97 -14.26 13.94
CA TRP A 342 14.43 -14.13 13.84
C TRP A 342 14.92 -13.75 12.43
N VAL A 343 14.28 -12.74 11.84
CA VAL A 343 14.69 -12.14 10.56
C VAL A 343 15.48 -10.85 10.84
N PRO A 344 16.75 -10.75 10.41
CA PRO A 344 17.54 -9.54 10.57
C PRO A 344 16.85 -8.36 9.89
N ALA A 345 16.96 -7.16 10.47
CA ALA A 345 16.47 -5.95 9.82
C ALA A 345 17.08 -5.78 8.41
N SER A 346 18.33 -6.23 8.21
CA SER A 346 19.05 -6.19 6.94
C SER A 346 18.65 -7.23 5.89
N SER A 347 17.78 -8.18 6.23
CA SER A 347 17.36 -9.21 5.29
C SER A 347 16.54 -8.63 4.12
N ASN A 348 16.84 -9.11 2.91
CA ASN A 348 16.07 -8.82 1.71
C ASN A 348 14.61 -9.27 1.82
N ILE A 349 14.29 -10.23 2.70
CA ILE A 349 12.91 -10.68 2.94
C ILE A 349 12.02 -9.52 3.39
N ASN A 350 12.55 -8.63 4.24
CA ASN A 350 11.80 -7.45 4.68
C ASN A 350 11.55 -6.48 3.52
N ILE A 351 12.52 -6.32 2.62
CA ILE A 351 12.39 -5.49 1.41
C ILE A 351 11.33 -6.06 0.47
N TYR A 352 11.35 -7.38 0.22
CA TYR A 352 10.34 -8.03 -0.61
C TYR A 352 8.94 -7.93 0.00
N ARG A 353 8.81 -8.18 1.31
CA ARG A 353 7.53 -8.02 2.03
C ARG A 353 7.01 -6.59 1.93
N LEU A 354 7.86 -5.58 2.18
CA LEU A 354 7.50 -4.16 2.04
C LEU A 354 7.11 -3.83 0.60
N GLY A 355 7.83 -4.35 -0.39
CA GLY A 355 7.49 -4.17 -1.81
C GLY A 355 6.12 -4.72 -2.18
N VAL A 356 5.75 -5.90 -1.66
CA VAL A 356 4.40 -6.47 -1.82
C VAL A 356 3.36 -5.58 -1.14
N TRP A 357 3.60 -5.15 0.10
CA TRP A 357 2.69 -4.26 0.82
C TRP A 357 2.50 -2.90 0.14
N TYR A 358 3.56 -2.24 -0.30
CA TYR A 358 3.44 -0.94 -0.96
C TYR A 358 2.74 -1.04 -2.33
N SER A 359 2.88 -2.15 -3.03
CA SER A 359 2.24 -2.35 -4.33
C SER A 359 0.79 -2.84 -4.20
N ALA A 360 0.57 -4.02 -3.63
CA ALA A 360 -0.77 -4.59 -3.44
C ALA A 360 -1.60 -3.80 -2.42
N GLY A 361 -0.97 -3.27 -1.36
CA GLY A 361 -1.62 -2.41 -0.37
C GLY A 361 -2.08 -1.06 -0.94
N SER A 362 -1.38 -0.50 -1.93
CA SER A 362 -1.89 0.67 -2.68
C SER A 362 -3.20 0.39 -3.40
N TYR A 363 -3.36 -0.84 -3.87
CA TYR A 363 -4.62 -1.27 -4.46
C TYR A 363 -5.71 -1.45 -3.39
N ALA A 364 -5.36 -2.08 -2.26
CA ALA A 364 -6.27 -2.25 -1.14
C ALA A 364 -6.80 -0.89 -0.61
N VAL A 365 -5.92 0.10 -0.43
CA VAL A 365 -6.30 1.46 -0.01
C VAL A 365 -7.19 2.14 -1.04
N ALA A 366 -6.93 1.94 -2.34
CA ALA A 366 -7.79 2.46 -3.40
C ALA A 366 -9.22 1.89 -3.33
N GLU A 367 -9.35 0.57 -3.18
CA GLU A 367 -10.66 -0.09 -3.02
C GLU A 367 -11.36 0.34 -1.73
N TYR A 368 -10.60 0.51 -0.64
CA TYR A 368 -11.13 1.03 0.62
C TYR A 368 -11.63 2.47 0.50
N TYR A 369 -10.91 3.33 -0.22
CA TYR A 369 -11.35 4.69 -0.51
C TYR A 369 -12.68 4.71 -1.29
N ILE A 370 -12.81 3.86 -2.31
CA ILE A 370 -14.05 3.71 -3.09
C ILE A 370 -15.20 3.27 -2.18
N PHE A 371 -14.98 2.27 -1.32
CA PHE A 371 -15.97 1.82 -0.33
C PHE A 371 -16.41 2.95 0.63
N CYS A 372 -15.49 3.83 1.03
CA CYS A 372 -15.79 4.94 1.95
C CYS A 372 -16.45 6.14 1.27
N SER A 373 -16.12 6.37 -0.01
CA SER A 373 -16.42 7.64 -0.65
C SER A 373 -17.46 7.59 -1.75
N PHE A 374 -17.62 6.45 -2.43
CA PHE A 374 -18.49 6.37 -3.59
C PHE A 374 -19.90 5.94 -3.20
N THR A 375 -20.86 6.49 -3.93
CA THR A 375 -22.27 6.10 -3.90
C THR A 375 -22.64 5.56 -5.28
N MET A 376 -23.30 4.41 -5.33
CA MET A 376 -23.84 3.82 -6.56
C MET A 376 -25.25 4.36 -6.81
N ASN A 377 -25.61 4.55 -8.07
CA ASN A 377 -26.99 4.77 -8.47
C ASN A 377 -27.61 3.41 -8.79
N TYR A 378 -28.61 3.00 -8.03
CA TYR A 378 -29.38 1.79 -8.28
C TYR A 378 -30.86 2.17 -8.32
N GLU A 379 -31.54 1.87 -9.43
CA GLU A 379 -32.96 2.21 -9.63
C GLU A 379 -33.28 3.69 -9.34
N GLY A 380 -32.40 4.60 -9.79
CA GLY A 380 -32.56 6.05 -9.56
C GLY A 380 -32.26 6.53 -8.14
N LYS A 381 -31.95 5.63 -7.19
CA LYS A 381 -31.57 5.97 -5.82
C LYS A 381 -30.05 5.96 -5.64
N LYS A 382 -29.52 7.02 -5.02
CA LYS A 382 -28.11 7.11 -4.58
C LYS A 382 -27.94 6.29 -3.31
N MET A 383 -27.21 5.18 -3.39
CA MET A 383 -26.92 4.31 -2.25
C MET A 383 -25.41 4.22 -2.01
N PRO A 384 -24.94 4.18 -0.75
CA PRO A 384 -23.52 3.98 -0.47
C PRO A 384 -23.06 2.60 -0.95
N VAL A 385 -21.80 2.47 -1.35
CA VAL A 385 -21.19 1.16 -1.63
C VAL A 385 -21.18 0.34 -0.34
N GLN A 386 -21.81 -0.82 -0.35
CA GLN A 386 -21.90 -1.71 0.82
C GLN A 386 -20.87 -2.85 0.79
N LYS A 387 -20.32 -3.19 -0.38
CA LYS A 387 -19.35 -4.27 -0.53
C LYS A 387 -17.92 -3.70 -0.52
N LEU A 388 -17.12 -4.14 0.44
CA LEU A 388 -15.69 -3.89 0.43
C LEU A 388 -15.02 -4.68 -0.70
N GLY A 389 -14.10 -4.04 -1.41
CA GLY A 389 -13.39 -4.67 -2.53
C GLY A 389 -12.57 -5.90 -2.11
N PRO A 390 -12.38 -6.88 -3.00
CA PRO A 390 -11.71 -8.13 -2.68
C PRO A 390 -10.24 -7.95 -2.28
N ARG A 391 -9.53 -6.94 -2.82
CA ARG A 391 -8.13 -6.66 -2.48
C ARG A 391 -8.01 -5.91 -1.17
N ALA A 392 -8.98 -5.05 -0.86
CA ALA A 392 -9.09 -4.46 0.46
C ALA A 392 -9.36 -5.53 1.54
N TRP A 393 -10.24 -6.50 1.26
CA TRP A 393 -10.46 -7.65 2.14
C TRP A 393 -9.18 -8.48 2.33
N LEU A 394 -8.46 -8.78 1.24
CA LEU A 394 -7.17 -9.49 1.32
C LEU A 394 -6.16 -8.72 2.18
N GLY A 395 -6.06 -7.39 2.03
CA GLY A 395 -5.20 -6.57 2.88
C GLY A 395 -5.56 -6.69 4.36
N ILE A 396 -6.85 -6.64 4.71
CA ILE A 396 -7.29 -6.83 6.10
C ILE A 396 -6.93 -8.23 6.61
N ALA A 397 -7.18 -9.27 5.81
CA ALA A 397 -6.84 -10.64 6.16
C ALA A 397 -5.34 -10.78 6.48
N VAL A 398 -4.47 -10.24 5.62
CA VAL A 398 -3.01 -10.27 5.84
C VAL A 398 -2.62 -9.54 7.13
N VAL A 399 -3.15 -8.34 7.39
CA VAL A 399 -2.85 -7.64 8.66
C VAL A 399 -3.25 -8.49 9.87
N VAL A 400 -4.43 -9.11 9.83
CA VAL A 400 -4.93 -9.96 10.92
C VAL A 400 -4.06 -11.20 11.08
N THR A 401 -3.75 -11.90 9.99
CA THR A 401 -2.92 -13.12 10.03
C THR A 401 -1.50 -12.81 10.50
N GLU A 402 -0.90 -11.70 10.08
CA GLU A 402 0.39 -11.23 10.61
C GLU A 402 0.34 -11.02 12.14
N VAL A 403 -0.72 -10.37 12.65
CA VAL A 403 -0.91 -10.18 14.10
C VAL A 403 -1.02 -11.53 14.81
N LEU A 404 -1.76 -12.49 14.26
CA LEU A 404 -1.90 -13.83 14.84
C LEU A 404 -0.56 -14.58 14.88
N VAL A 405 0.23 -14.48 13.81
CA VAL A 405 1.59 -15.05 13.74
C VAL A 405 2.49 -14.42 14.81
N ILE A 406 2.44 -13.10 14.96
CA ILE A 406 3.19 -12.36 16.00
C ILE A 406 2.79 -12.83 17.40
N ILE A 407 1.48 -12.89 17.69
CA ILE A 407 0.98 -13.31 19.02
C ILE A 407 1.40 -14.75 19.32
N LYS A 408 1.24 -15.67 18.36
CA LYS A 408 1.55 -17.09 18.56
C LYS A 408 3.03 -17.32 18.79
N HIS A 409 3.88 -16.75 17.95
CA HIS A 409 5.32 -17.05 17.96
C HIS A 409 6.12 -16.11 18.88
N GLY A 410 5.52 -15.00 19.32
CA GLY A 410 6.07 -14.07 20.31
C GLY A 410 5.74 -14.40 21.76
N GLN A 411 5.08 -15.53 22.03
CA GLN A 411 4.80 -15.98 23.39
C GLN A 411 6.08 -16.05 24.22
N GLY A 412 6.10 -15.33 25.35
CA GLY A 412 7.24 -15.26 26.27
C GLY A 412 8.29 -14.19 25.94
N MET A 413 8.20 -13.45 24.83
CA MET A 413 9.15 -12.38 24.51
C MET A 413 8.76 -11.03 25.11
N PHE A 414 7.49 -10.64 24.96
CA PHE A 414 7.01 -9.29 25.27
C PHE A 414 6.35 -9.22 26.65
N THR A 415 7.07 -9.63 27.70
CA THR A 415 6.51 -9.77 29.06
C THR A 415 6.65 -8.51 29.91
N ALA A 416 7.49 -7.56 29.51
CA ALA A 416 7.68 -6.33 30.25
C ALA A 416 6.38 -5.49 30.26
N PRO A 417 5.95 -4.95 31.42
CA PRO A 417 4.73 -4.16 31.48
C PRO A 417 4.94 -2.79 30.82
N PHE A 418 3.90 -2.30 30.15
CA PHE A 418 3.93 -0.93 29.60
C PHE A 418 4.22 0.11 30.69
N PRO A 419 5.17 1.03 30.46
CA PRO A 419 5.46 2.14 31.36
C PRO A 419 4.23 3.02 31.60
N LEU A 420 4.18 3.68 32.76
CA LEU A 420 3.04 4.52 33.14
C LEU A 420 2.83 5.69 32.16
N TYR A 421 3.91 6.35 31.72
CA TYR A 421 3.80 7.47 30.78
C TYR A 421 3.14 7.05 29.46
N VAL A 422 3.46 5.85 28.94
CA VAL A 422 2.83 5.29 27.73
C VAL A 422 1.33 5.12 27.95
N LYS A 423 0.93 4.51 29.08
CA LYS A 423 -0.50 4.34 29.43
C LYS A 423 -1.24 5.67 29.49
N LEU A 424 -0.64 6.68 30.10
CA LEU A 424 -1.23 8.02 30.22
C LEU A 424 -1.36 8.72 28.86
N ILE A 425 -0.35 8.63 28.01
CA ILE A 425 -0.39 9.20 26.65
C ILE A 425 -1.51 8.57 25.83
N TRP A 426 -1.60 7.22 25.82
CA TRP A 426 -2.66 6.53 25.08
C TRP A 426 -4.06 6.78 25.66
N ALA A 427 -4.19 6.89 26.99
CA ALA A 427 -5.45 7.28 27.62
C ALA A 427 -5.89 8.68 27.19
N ALA A 428 -4.95 9.64 27.14
CA ALA A 428 -5.22 11.00 26.67
C ALA A 428 -5.61 11.02 25.18
N ILE A 429 -4.89 10.29 24.32
CA ILE A 429 -5.20 10.18 22.89
C ILE A 429 -6.59 9.57 22.69
N PHE A 430 -6.90 8.48 23.39
CA PHE A 430 -8.21 7.84 23.31
C PHE A 430 -9.33 8.78 23.78
N ALA A 431 -9.12 9.50 24.88
CA ALA A 431 -10.06 10.49 25.37
C ALA A 431 -10.28 11.61 24.34
N VAL A 432 -9.23 12.19 23.77
CA VAL A 432 -9.34 13.21 22.72
C VAL A 432 -10.05 12.66 21.48
N LEU A 433 -9.72 11.45 21.06
CA LEU A 433 -10.32 10.85 19.88
C LEU A 433 -11.82 10.61 20.07
N VAL A 434 -12.24 10.00 21.19
CA VAL A 434 -13.64 9.63 21.43
C VAL A 434 -14.47 10.84 21.86
N PHE A 435 -14.05 11.55 22.91
CA PHE A 435 -14.81 12.70 23.41
C PHE A 435 -14.71 13.88 22.45
N GLY A 436 -13.53 14.17 21.91
CA GLY A 436 -13.34 15.26 20.95
C GLY A 436 -14.13 15.03 19.65
N SER A 437 -14.12 13.82 19.07
CA SER A 437 -14.95 13.54 17.90
C SER A 437 -16.45 13.62 18.22
N THR A 438 -16.87 13.13 19.39
CA THR A 438 -18.28 13.20 19.81
C THR A 438 -18.75 14.64 19.96
N ILE A 439 -17.97 15.49 20.63
CA ILE A 439 -18.26 16.92 20.79
C ILE A 439 -18.27 17.61 19.42
N TYR A 440 -17.27 17.34 18.58
CA TYR A 440 -17.19 17.93 17.25
C TYR A 440 -18.43 17.61 16.40
N PHE A 441 -18.82 16.33 16.30
CA PHE A 441 -19.93 15.93 15.45
C PHE A 441 -21.32 16.25 16.02
N LYS A 442 -21.48 16.33 17.35
CA LYS A 442 -22.76 16.70 17.97
C LYS A 442 -22.96 18.21 18.10
N CYS A 443 -21.90 18.94 18.44
CA CYS A 443 -22.02 20.34 18.85
C CYS A 443 -21.54 21.32 17.78
N ILE A 444 -20.52 20.97 16.98
CA ILE A 444 -19.84 21.88 16.06
C ILE A 444 -20.28 21.65 14.62
N ASN A 445 -20.25 20.41 14.15
CA ASN A 445 -20.61 20.04 12.78
C ASN A 445 -22.11 19.75 12.65
N LYS A 446 -22.95 20.75 12.95
CA LYS A 446 -24.38 20.64 12.70
C LYS A 446 -24.64 20.66 11.18
N PRO A 447 -25.43 19.72 10.63
CA PRO A 447 -25.78 19.75 9.22
C PRO A 447 -26.61 21.02 8.93
N LEU A 448 -26.20 21.76 7.89
CA LEU A 448 -26.89 22.96 7.39
C LEU A 448 -28.37 22.73 6.99
N ASP A 449 -28.85 21.49 7.01
CA ASP A 449 -30.21 21.12 6.60
C ASP A 449 -31.27 21.29 7.70
N GLU A 450 -30.90 21.58 8.94
CA GLU A 450 -31.92 21.88 9.99
C GLU A 450 -32.55 23.28 9.81
N ASP A 451 -31.88 24.22 9.14
CA ASP A 451 -32.44 25.56 8.90
C ASP A 451 -33.43 25.60 7.72
N LYS A 452 -33.48 24.58 6.86
CA LYS A 452 -34.41 24.51 5.71
C LYS A 452 -35.70 23.73 5.96
N LYS A 453 -35.89 23.13 7.14
CA LYS A 453 -37.16 22.48 7.51
C LYS A 453 -38.08 23.38 8.36
N THR A 454 -37.69 24.63 8.57
CA THR A 454 -38.39 25.59 9.44
C THR A 454 -38.79 26.90 8.74
N GLN A 455 -38.75 26.94 7.42
CA GLN A 455 -39.42 27.95 6.57
C GLN A 455 -40.24 27.21 5.52
#